data_AF-A0A965X375-F1
#
_entry.id   AF-A0A965X375-F1
#
_cell.length_a   1.000
_cell.length_b   1.000
_cell.length_c   1.000
_cell.angle_alpha   90.00
_cell.angle_beta   90.00
_cell.angle_gamma   90.00
#
_symmetry.space_group_name_H-M   'P 1'
#
loop_
_entity.id
_entity.type
_entity.pdbx_description
1 polymer ?
#
loop_
_entity_poly.entity_id
_entity_poly.type
_entity_poly.pdbx_seq_one_letter_code
_entity_poly.pdbx_strand_id
1 'polypeptide(L)' 'MENIDWSNLGFGYMKTDYNVRCSYKDGEWGEIRTCTEETITMH' A
#
# COMPACT_ATOMS: atom_id res chain seq x y z
N MET A 1 5.25 -4.95 15.67
CA MET A 1 6.33 -5.01 14.68
C MET A 1 6.70 -6.47 14.55
N GLU A 2 6.39 -7.10 13.42
CA GLU A 2 6.78 -8.49 13.18
C GLU A 2 8.31 -8.59 13.12
N ASN A 3 8.86 -9.69 13.62
CA ASN A 3 10.29 -9.95 13.57
C ASN A 3 10.66 -10.43 12.15
N ILE A 4 11.10 -9.50 11.31
CA ILE A 4 11.56 -9.79 9.94
C ILE A 4 12.94 -10.45 10.00
N ASP A 5 13.07 -11.64 9.40
CA ASP A 5 14.36 -12.27 9.15
C ASP A 5 15.01 -11.65 7.91
N TRP A 6 15.80 -10.61 8.15
CA TRP A 6 16.51 -9.86 7.11
C TRP A 6 17.51 -10.70 6.32
N SER A 7 18.03 -11.79 6.89
CA SER A 7 19.03 -12.63 6.22
C SER A 7 18.42 -13.51 5.12
N ASN A 8 17.12 -13.78 5.22
CA ASN A 8 16.37 -14.63 4.30
C ASN A 8 15.25 -13.87 3.56
N LEU A 9 15.37 -12.54 3.45
CA LEU A 9 14.39 -11.73 2.74
C LEU A 9 14.45 -12.03 1.23
N GLY A 10 13.47 -12.79 0.75
CA GLY A 10 13.31 -13.08 -0.68
C GLY A 10 12.65 -11.94 -1.46
N PHE A 11 12.50 -12.13 -2.77
CA PHE A 11 11.73 -11.23 -3.62
C PHE A 11 10.31 -11.77 -3.81
N GLY A 12 9.35 -11.18 -3.11
CA GLY A 12 7.95 -11.59 -3.13
C GLY A 12 7.04 -10.60 -2.44
N TYR A 13 5.74 -10.84 -2.51
CA TYR A 13 4.76 -10.00 -1.81
C TYR A 13 4.80 -10.28 -0.30
N MET A 14 4.97 -9.22 0.48
CA MET A 14 4.80 -9.22 1.93
C MET A 14 3.87 -8.07 2.30
N LYS A 15 2.80 -8.38 3.02
CA LYS A 15 1.82 -7.38 3.45
C LYS A 15 2.47 -6.41 4.45
N THR A 16 2.22 -5.13 4.27
CA THR A 16 2.66 -4.05 5.17
C THR A 16 1.47 -3.47 5.92
N ASP A 17 1.73 -2.73 7.00
CA ASP A 17 0.69 -2.13 7.84
C ASP A 17 -0.15 -1.09 7.08
N TYR A 18 0.48 -0.34 6.17
CA TYR A 18 -0.15 0.73 5.41
C TYR A 18 0.36 0.81 3.97
N ASN A 19 -0.47 1.39 3.11
CA ASN A 19 -0.11 1.92 1.80
C ASN A 19 -0.58 3.36 1.67
N VAL A 20 0.00 4.09 0.71
CA VAL A 20 -0.38 5.47 0.38
C VAL A 20 -1.19 5.46 -0.91
N ARG A 21 -2.32 6.16 -0.91
CA ARG A 21 -3.26 6.22 -2.02
C ARG A 21 -3.60 7.66 -2.37
N CYS A 22 -3.84 7.90 -3.65
CA CYS A 22 -4.42 9.12 -4.20
C CYS A 22 -5.28 8.71 -5.40
N SER A 23 -6.38 9.44 -5.64
CA SER A 23 -7.26 9.21 -6.78
C SER A 23 -7.16 10.37 -7.76
N TYR A 24 -7.07 10.06 -9.05
CA TYR A 24 -7.13 11.06 -10.11
C TYR A 24 -8.56 11.16 -10.63
N LYS A 25 -9.12 12.37 -10.63
CA LYS A 25 -10.49 12.63 -11.08
C LYS A 25 -10.60 14.05 -11.60
N ASP A 26 -11.39 14.24 -12.66
CA ASP A 26 -11.71 15.56 -13.23
C ASP A 26 -10.48 16.43 -13.60
N GLY A 27 -9.37 15.79 -13.99
CA GLY A 27 -8.14 16.48 -14.39
C GLY A 27 -7.17 16.76 -13.24
N GLU A 28 -7.51 16.38 -12.02
CA GLU A 28 -6.75 16.73 -10.82
C GLU A 28 -6.47 15.50 -9.93
N TRP A 29 -5.35 15.55 -9.21
CA TRP A 29 -5.04 14.57 -8.16
C TRP A 29 -5.71 14.98 -6.85
N GLY A 30 -6.40 14.03 -6.23
CA GLY A 30 -7.01 14.23 -4.92
C GLY A 30 -5.99 14.20 -3.77
N GLU A 31 -6.53 14.19 -2.55
CA GLU A 31 -5.72 14.12 -1.34
C GLU A 31 -4.93 12.80 -1.24
N ILE A 32 -3.70 12.89 -0.72
CA ILE A 32 -2.88 11.73 -0.39
C ILE A 32 -3.32 11.20 0.98
N ARG A 33 -3.69 9.92 1.04
CA ARG A 33 -4.14 9.26 2.27
C ARG A 33 -3.42 7.95 2.52
N THR A 34 -3.25 7.58 3.79
CA THR A 34 -2.82 6.24 4.19
C THR A 34 -4.02 5.31 4.29
N CYS A 35 -3.86 4.04 3.91
CA CYS A 35 -4.90 3.02 3.95
C CYS A 35 -4.30 1.69 4.42
N THR A 36 -5.07 0.93 5.18
CA THR A 36 -4.69 -0.37 5.77
C THR A 36 -5.06 -1.56 4.89
N GLU A 37 -6.04 -1.38 4.01
CA GLU A 37 -6.49 -2.45 3.12
C GLU A 37 -5.46 -2.66 2.02
N GLU A 38 -5.16 -3.93 1.68
CA GLU A 38 -4.24 -4.26 0.59
C GLU A 38 -4.94 -4.27 -0.78
N THR A 39 -6.26 -4.44 -0.78
CA THR A 39 -7.07 -4.48 -1.99
C THR A 39 -7.57 -3.09 -2.37
N ILE A 40 -7.69 -2.85 -3.68
CA ILE A 40 -8.26 -1.63 -4.24
C ILE A 40 -9.61 -2.01 -4.84
N THR A 41 -10.69 -1.43 -4.32
CA THR A 41 -12.00 -1.54 -4.94
C THR A 41 -12.03 -0.67 -6.19
N MET A 42 -12.29 -1.29 -7.34
CA MET A 42 -12.45 -0.63 -8.63
C MET A 42 -13.87 -0.87 -9.12
N HIS A 43 -14.50 0.17 -9.64
CA HIS A 43 -15.82 0.10 -10.30
C HIS A 43 -15.67 -0.18 -11.79
#